data_AF-A0AAW4L897-F1
#
_entry.id   AF-A0AAW4L897-F1
#
_cell.length_a   1.000
_cell.length_b   1.000
_cell.length_c   1.000
_cell.angle_alpha   90.00
_cell.angle_beta   90.00
_cell.angle_gamma   90.00
#
_symmetry.space_group_name_H-M   'P 1'
#
loop_
_entity.id
_entity.type
_entity.pdbx_description
1 polymer ?
#
loop_
_entity_poly.entity_id
_entity_poly.type
_entity_poly.pdbx_seq_one_letter_code
_entity_poly.pdbx_strand_id
1 'polypeptide(L)'
;MNKKSIEFALVVIMAVLLVFMWFSKAIGADFTTTSTAVINSFLLLGAAVAAWFVFKFRLGWVVLAPLPLIWPKWWPVLVSIANDGKSPASPEVINIIESPWYSAPWYITSYWKWGVEICFVILWIIYWKLED
;
A
#
# COMPACT_ATOMS: atom_id res chain seq x y z
N MET A 1 -3.03 29.97 -15.04
CA MET A 1 -3.22 29.54 -13.64
C MET A 1 -2.87 30.72 -12.74
N ASN A 2 -3.74 31.13 -11.81
CA ASN A 2 -3.51 32.30 -10.96
C ASN A 2 -2.47 31.97 -9.87
N LYS A 3 -1.62 32.93 -9.48
CA LYS A 3 -0.66 32.83 -8.38
C LYS A 3 -1.29 32.26 -7.10
N LYS A 4 -2.51 32.70 -6.75
CA LYS A 4 -3.26 32.18 -5.60
C LYS A 4 -3.58 30.68 -5.70
N SER A 5 -3.85 30.18 -6.90
CA SER A 5 -4.11 28.75 -7.14
C SER A 5 -2.83 27.92 -7.00
N ILE A 6 -1.67 28.46 -7.37
CA ILE A 6 -0.36 27.81 -7.19
C ILE A 6 -0.02 27.75 -5.69
N GLU A 7 -0.15 28.87 -4.97
CA GLU A 7 0.09 28.93 -3.52
C GLU A 7 -0.79 27.94 -2.75
N PHE A 8 -2.09 27.90 -3.08
CA PHE A 8 -3.01 26.93 -2.50
C PHE A 8 -2.59 25.48 -2.77
N ALA A 9 -2.23 25.15 -4.02
CA ALA A 9 -1.77 23.81 -4.38
C ALA A 9 -0.50 23.40 -3.60
N LEU A 10 0.46 24.33 -3.44
CA LEU A 10 1.68 24.08 -2.67
C LEU A 10 1.38 23.80 -1.20
N VAL A 11 0.48 24.56 -0.58
CA VAL A 11 0.05 24.33 0.82
C VAL A 11 -0.60 22.96 0.98
N VAL A 12 -1.48 22.57 0.05
CA VAL A 12 -2.12 21.25 0.07
C VAL A 12 -1.08 20.14 -0.08
N ILE A 13 -0.15 20.26 -1.01
CA ILE A 13 0.94 19.28 -1.21
C ILE A 13 1.79 19.17 0.06
N MET A 14 2.18 20.29 0.66
CA MET A 14 2.94 20.30 1.92
C MET A 14 2.18 19.62 3.05
N ALA A 15 0.89 19.92 3.23
CA ALA A 15 0.07 19.30 4.27
C ALA A 15 -0.01 17.77 4.09
N VAL A 16 -0.20 17.31 2.86
CA VAL A 16 -0.23 15.87 2.53
C VAL A 16 1.12 15.21 2.83
N LEU A 17 2.24 15.84 2.45
CA LEU A 17 3.58 15.31 2.74
C LEU A 17 3.84 15.22 4.25
N LEU A 18 3.41 16.23 5.02
CA LEU A 18 3.53 16.22 6.48
C LEU A 18 2.70 15.10 7.12
N VAL A 19 1.49 14.86 6.64
CA VAL A 19 0.65 13.73 7.10
C VAL A 19 1.34 12.39 6.80
N PHE A 20 1.90 12.21 5.60
CA PHE A 20 2.64 10.99 5.28
C PHE A 20 3.89 10.83 6.12
N MET A 21 4.62 11.91 6.39
CA MET A 21 5.80 11.89 7.23
C MET A 21 5.45 11.54 8.68
N TRP A 22 4.33 12.08 9.20
CA TRP A 22 3.85 11.73 10.53
C TRP A 22 3.39 10.27 10.60
N PHE A 23 2.63 9.82 9.60
CA PHE A 23 2.18 8.43 9.50
C PHE A 23 3.34 7.44 9.40
N SER A 24 4.33 7.70 8.53
CA SER A 24 5.50 6.82 8.36
C SER A 24 6.31 6.71 9.66
N LYS A 25 6.49 7.82 10.38
CA LYS A 25 7.12 7.82 11.71
C LYS A 25 6.29 7.07 12.75
N ALA A 26 4.97 7.22 12.74
CA ALA A 26 4.08 6.55 13.69
C ALA A 26 4.12 5.03 13.55
N ILE A 27 4.27 4.51 12.32
CA ILE A 27 4.38 3.07 12.05
C ILE A 27 5.83 2.56 12.09
N GLY A 28 6.83 3.43 12.26
CA GLY A 28 8.24 3.06 12.24
C GLY A 28 8.79 2.64 10.87
N ALA A 29 8.24 3.18 9.77
CA ALA A 29 8.65 2.86 8.41
C ALA A 29 9.38 4.03 7.73
N ASP A 30 10.20 3.69 6.73
CA ASP A 30 10.81 4.66 5.83
C ASP A 30 9.74 5.44 5.04
N PHE A 31 9.92 6.76 4.96
CA PHE A 31 9.00 7.67 4.29
C PHE A 31 8.92 7.39 2.78
N THR A 32 10.06 7.14 2.14
CA THR A 32 10.11 6.92 0.68
C THR A 32 9.36 5.65 0.31
N THR A 33 9.57 4.59 1.10
CA THR A 33 8.91 3.30 0.95
C THR A 33 7.39 3.43 1.18
N THR A 34 6.99 4.12 2.25
CA THR A 34 5.57 4.33 2.60
C THR A 34 4.85 5.18 1.56
N SER A 35 5.45 6.29 1.14
CA SER A 35 4.87 7.17 0.11
C SER A 35 4.75 6.47 -1.24
N THR A 36 5.75 5.67 -1.63
CA THR A 36 5.70 4.85 -2.85
C THR A 36 4.55 3.83 -2.81
N ALA A 37 4.38 3.13 -1.69
CA ALA A 37 3.27 2.19 -1.51
C ALA A 37 1.91 2.88 -1.62
N VAL A 38 1.77 4.06 -1.00
CA VAL A 38 0.52 4.85 -1.06
C VAL A 38 0.25 5.37 -2.47
N ILE A 39 1.25 5.94 -3.16
CA ILE A 39 1.09 6.41 -4.55
C ILE A 39 0.65 5.25 -5.45
N ASN A 40 1.31 4.09 -5.36
CA ASN A 40 0.92 2.90 -6.10
C ASN A 40 -0.52 2.45 -5.77
N SER A 41 -0.93 2.55 -4.50
CA SER A 41 -2.30 2.25 -4.09
C SER A 41 -3.31 3.19 -4.73
N PHE A 42 -3.02 4.50 -4.76
CA PHE A 42 -3.87 5.49 -5.43
C PHE A 42 -3.92 5.30 -6.94
N LEU A 43 -2.82 4.90 -7.58
CA LEU A 43 -2.82 4.60 -9.02
C LEU A 43 -3.71 3.39 -9.33
N LEU A 44 -3.64 2.32 -8.54
CA LEU A 44 -4.48 1.14 -8.71
C LEU A 44 -5.96 1.43 -8.43
N LEU A 45 -6.27 2.18 -7.37
CA LEU A 45 -7.63 2.63 -7.09
C LEU A 45 -8.14 3.57 -8.19
N GLY A 46 -7.30 4.49 -8.66
CA GLY A 46 -7.63 5.40 -9.77
C GLY A 46 -7.93 4.63 -11.06
N ALA A 47 -7.16 3.59 -11.37
CA ALA A 47 -7.42 2.71 -12.49
C ALA A 47 -8.73 1.92 -12.32
N ALA A 48 -9.02 1.42 -11.12
CA ALA A 48 -10.28 0.73 -10.82
C ALA A 48 -11.49 1.68 -10.96
N VAL A 49 -11.37 2.92 -10.49
CA VAL A 49 -12.39 3.97 -10.65
C VAL A 49 -12.55 4.36 -12.13
N ALA A 50 -11.46 4.47 -12.88
CA ALA A 50 -11.52 4.74 -14.32
C ALA A 50 -12.23 3.59 -15.07
N ALA A 51 -11.91 2.34 -14.75
CA ALA A 51 -12.60 1.18 -15.29
C ALA A 51 -14.09 1.17 -14.92
N TRP A 52 -14.43 1.56 -13.69
CA TRP A 52 -15.81 1.73 -13.25
C TRP A 52 -16.57 2.75 -14.09
N PHE A 53 -15.98 3.91 -14.39
CA PHE A 53 -16.61 4.92 -15.24
C PHE A 53 -16.90 4.40 -16.66
N VAL A 54 -16.04 3.56 -17.21
CA VAL A 54 -16.16 3.03 -18.59
C VAL A 54 -17.15 1.86 -18.65
N PHE A 55 -16.98 0.87 -17.79
CA PHE A 55 -17.71 -0.39 -17.86
C PHE A 55 -18.93 -0.44 -16.94
N LYS A 56 -19.10 0.57 -16.07
CA LYS A 56 -20.19 0.67 -15.08
C LYS A 56 -20.32 -0.59 -14.22
N PHE A 57 -19.17 -1.16 -13.84
CA PHE A 57 -19.13 -2.26 -12.89
C PHE A 57 -19.80 -1.87 -11.55
N ARG A 58 -20.10 -2.84 -10.70
CA ARG A 58 -20.68 -2.53 -9.39
C ARG A 58 -19.62 -1.91 -8.48
N LEU A 59 -20.05 -1.03 -7.57
CA LEU A 59 -19.13 -0.26 -6.72
C LEU A 59 -18.23 -1.16 -5.86
N GLY A 60 -18.73 -2.31 -5.38
CA GLY A 60 -17.91 -3.23 -4.58
C GLY A 60 -16.74 -3.84 -5.35
N TRP A 61 -16.83 -3.97 -6.67
CA TRP A 61 -15.72 -4.42 -7.51
C TRP A 61 -14.59 -3.40 -7.58
N VAL A 62 -14.96 -2.12 -7.59
CA VAL A 62 -14.01 -1.00 -7.58
C VAL A 62 -13.16 -1.00 -6.33
N VAL A 63 -13.74 -1.44 -5.20
CA VAL A 63 -13.07 -1.47 -3.90
C VAL A 63 -12.31 -2.78 -3.69
N LEU A 64 -12.90 -3.93 -3.99
CA LEU A 64 -12.34 -5.24 -3.63
C LEU A 64 -11.33 -5.78 -4.64
N ALA A 65 -11.57 -5.61 -5.94
CA ALA A 65 -10.68 -6.13 -6.98
C ALA A 65 -9.23 -5.59 -6.92
N PRO A 66 -8.97 -4.32 -6.57
CA PRO A 66 -7.60 -3.83 -6.48
C PRO A 66 -6.87 -4.24 -5.17
N LEU A 67 -7.56 -4.71 -4.12
CA LEU A 67 -6.92 -5.03 -2.83
C LEU A 67 -5.80 -6.08 -2.93
N PRO A 68 -5.97 -7.21 -3.64
CA PRO A 68 -4.89 -8.17 -3.86
C PRO A 68 -3.68 -7.57 -4.59
N LEU A 69 -3.90 -6.58 -5.46
CA LEU A 69 -2.82 -5.91 -6.21
C LEU A 69 -2.12 -4.83 -5.39
N ILE A 70 -2.87 -4.16 -4.50
CA ILE A 70 -2.35 -3.15 -3.60
C ILE A 70 -1.48 -3.80 -2.53
N TRP A 71 -1.90 -4.94 -1.99
CA TRP A 71 -1.25 -5.57 -0.84
C TRP A 71 0.25 -5.84 -1.01
N PRO A 72 0.74 -6.44 -2.11
CA PRO A 72 2.17 -6.61 -2.35
C PRO A 72 2.98 -5.31 -2.35
N LYS A 73 2.36 -4.16 -2.67
CA LYS A 73 3.02 -2.85 -2.62
C LYS A 73 3.34 -2.39 -1.20
N TRP A 74 2.66 -2.94 -0.20
CA TRP A 74 2.89 -2.67 1.22
C TRP A 74 3.90 -3.61 1.86
N TRP A 75 4.32 -4.69 1.19
CA TRP A 75 5.31 -5.61 1.77
C TRP A 75 6.67 -4.94 2.05
N PRO A 76 7.20 -4.06 1.19
CA PRO A 76 8.41 -3.30 1.50
C PRO A 76 8.24 -2.39 2.72
N VAL A 77 7.04 -1.85 2.95
CA VAL A 77 6.72 -1.06 4.16
C VAL A 77 6.85 -1.95 5.40
N LEU A 78 6.27 -3.15 5.38
CA LEU A 78 6.41 -4.12 6.48
C LEU A 78 7.86 -4.52 6.74
N VAL A 79 8.66 -4.68 5.68
CA VAL A 79 10.11 -4.94 5.80
C VAL A 79 10.82 -3.75 6.44
N SER A 80 10.47 -2.53 6.06
CA SER A 80 11.03 -1.31 6.65
C SER A 80 10.69 -1.21 8.14
N ILE A 81 9.45 -1.49 8.53
CA ILE A 81 9.01 -1.55 9.94
C ILE A 81 9.83 -2.57 10.72
N ALA A 82 10.04 -3.76 10.15
CA ALA A 82 10.82 -4.82 10.79
C ALA A 82 12.33 -4.51 10.90
N ASN A 83 12.82 -3.49 10.18
CA ASN A 83 14.21 -3.05 10.21
C ASN A 83 14.33 -1.61 10.74
N ASP A 84 13.52 -1.24 11.74
CA ASP A 84 13.57 0.05 12.44
C ASP A 84 13.50 1.28 11.50
N GLY A 85 12.68 1.18 10.45
CA GLY A 85 12.47 2.26 9.49
C GLY A 85 13.58 2.40 8.46
N LYS A 86 14.50 1.43 8.35
CA LYS A 86 15.50 1.40 7.26
C LYS A 86 14.81 1.14 5.91
N SER A 87 15.39 1.74 4.86
CA SER A 87 14.93 1.50 3.49
C SER A 87 15.19 0.04 3.10
N PRO A 88 14.20 -0.70 2.56
CA PRO A 88 14.37 -2.08 2.10
C PRO A 88 15.44 -2.25 1.01
N ALA A 89 15.82 -1.17 0.33
CA ALA A 89 16.87 -1.16 -0.68
C ALA A 89 18.28 -0.96 -0.10
N SER A 90 18.41 -0.69 1.21
CA SER A 90 19.72 -0.48 1.84
C SER A 90 20.45 -1.82 2.10
N PRO A 91 21.77 -1.88 1.92
CA PRO A 91 22.56 -3.11 2.05
C PRO A 91 22.60 -3.67 3.48
N GLU A 92 22.22 -2.86 4.47
CA GLU A 92 22.12 -3.25 5.88
C GLU A 92 20.79 -3.94 6.22
N VAL A 93 19.81 -3.91 5.32
CA VAL A 93 18.53 -4.60 5.54
C VAL A 93 18.75 -6.09 5.41
N ILE A 94 18.47 -6.79 6.50
CA ILE A 94 18.32 -8.22 6.45
C ILE A 94 17.03 -8.46 5.67
N ASN A 95 17.14 -9.01 4.46
CA ASN A 95 15.99 -9.59 3.78
C ASN A 95 15.62 -10.85 4.55
N ILE A 96 14.80 -10.66 5.59
CA ILE A 96 14.41 -11.69 6.55
C ILE A 96 13.67 -12.86 5.86
N ILE A 97 13.26 -12.68 4.60
CA ILE A 97 12.75 -13.74 3.74
C ILE A 97 13.78 -14.88 3.55
N GLU A 98 15.09 -14.61 3.66
CA GLU A 98 16.15 -15.57 3.29
C GLU A 98 17.08 -16.00 4.44
N SER A 99 16.96 -15.43 5.65
CA SER A 99 17.84 -15.79 6.76
C SER A 99 17.19 -16.81 7.71
N PRO A 100 17.60 -18.10 7.69
CA PRO A 100 17.07 -19.13 8.59
C PRO A 100 17.48 -18.92 10.06
N TRP A 101 18.38 -17.96 10.33
CA TRP A 101 18.97 -17.71 11.65
C TRP A 101 18.33 -16.53 12.38
N TYR A 102 17.44 -15.79 11.73
CA TYR A 102 16.79 -14.62 12.31
C TYR A 102 15.32 -14.92 12.58
N SER A 103 14.88 -14.74 13.82
CA SER A 103 13.46 -14.83 14.19
C SER A 103 12.72 -13.64 13.58
N ALA A 104 12.21 -13.85 12.37
CA ALA A 104 11.38 -12.89 11.67
C ALA A 104 10.14 -12.52 12.49
N PRO A 105 9.78 -11.23 12.60
CA PRO A 105 8.43 -10.88 13.03
C PRO A 105 7.39 -11.63 12.20
N TRP A 106 6.36 -12.17 12.84
CA TRP A 106 5.37 -13.04 12.19
C TRP A 106 4.71 -12.38 10.97
N TYR A 107 4.50 -11.06 11.01
CA TYR A 107 3.83 -10.27 9.96
C TYR A 107 4.68 -10.05 8.71
N ILE A 108 5.99 -10.33 8.74
CA ILE A 108 6.85 -10.26 7.55
C ILE A 108 7.09 -11.63 6.89
N THR A 109 6.64 -12.72 7.51
CA THR A 109 6.77 -14.07 6.97
C THR A 109 5.97 -14.23 5.67
N SER A 110 6.46 -15.11 4.78
CA SER A 110 5.78 -15.41 3.52
C SER A 110 4.35 -15.90 3.76
N TYR A 111 4.15 -16.78 4.75
CA TYR A 111 2.81 -17.30 5.09
C TYR A 111 1.82 -16.20 5.44
N TRP A 112 2.24 -15.19 6.21
CA TRP A 112 1.36 -14.08 6.56
C TRP A 112 1.04 -13.20 5.35
N LYS A 113 2.06 -12.81 4.58
CA LYS A 113 1.90 -11.97 3.38
C LYS A 113 0.96 -12.60 2.36
N TRP A 114 1.21 -13.85 2.00
CA TRP A 114 0.37 -14.57 1.04
C TRP A 114 -1.00 -14.93 1.62
N GLY A 115 -1.08 -15.24 2.92
CA GLY A 115 -2.36 -15.51 3.59
C GLY A 115 -3.33 -14.33 3.50
N VAL A 116 -2.85 -13.11 3.76
CA VAL A 116 -3.66 -11.89 3.61
C VAL A 116 -4.09 -11.66 2.16
N GLU A 117 -3.20 -11.90 1.20
CA GLU A 117 -3.54 -11.79 -0.24
C GLU A 117 -4.66 -12.76 -0.63
N ILE A 118 -4.56 -14.02 -0.19
CA ILE A 118 -5.59 -15.04 -0.41
C ILE A 118 -6.90 -14.62 0.23
N CYS A 119 -6.89 -14.03 1.43
CA CYS A 119 -8.10 -13.50 2.06
C CYS A 119 -8.77 -12.42 1.20
N PHE A 120 -8.01 -11.50 0.61
CA PHE A 120 -8.57 -10.49 -0.29
C PHE A 120 -9.19 -11.11 -1.56
N VAL A 121 -8.52 -12.09 -2.16
CA VAL A 121 -9.05 -12.82 -3.32
C VAL A 121 -10.34 -13.56 -2.96
N ILE A 122 -10.37 -14.27 -1.84
CA ILE A 122 -11.57 -14.98 -1.37
C ILE A 122 -12.72 -13.99 -1.13
N LEU A 123 -12.46 -12.86 -0.45
CA LEU A 123 -13.48 -11.83 -0.21
C LEU A 123 -14.05 -11.29 -1.52
N TRP A 124 -13.20 -11.04 -2.52
CA TRP A 124 -13.66 -10.61 -3.84
C TRP A 124 -14.52 -11.67 -4.53
N ILE A 125 -14.13 -12.95 -4.49
CA ILE A 125 -14.91 -14.05 -5.09
C ILE A 125 -16.25 -14.26 -4.37
N ILE A 126 -16.27 -14.18 -3.04
CA ILE A 126 -17.52 -14.28 -2.26
C ILE A 126 -18.44 -13.12 -2.63
N TYR A 127 -17.90 -11.90 -2.67
CA TYR A 127 -18.67 -10.73 -3.05
C TYR A 127 -19.25 -10.86 -4.46
N TRP A 128 -18.46 -11.35 -5.43
CA TRP A 128 -18.96 -11.67 -6.76
C TRP A 128 -20.14 -12.64 -6.69
N LYS A 129 -19.99 -13.78 -6.01
CA LYS A 129 -21.05 -14.81 -5.96
C LYS A 129 -22.33 -14.38 -5.26
N LEU A 130 -22.28 -13.45 -4.32
CA LEU A 130 -23.47 -12.91 -3.65
C LEU A 130 -24.27 -11.93 -4.52
N GLU A 131 -23.69 -11.50 -5.64
CA GLU A 131 -24.29 -10.55 -6.56
C GLU A 131 -24.99 -11.16 -7.78
N ASP A 132 -24.82 -12.48 -7.96
CA ASP A 132 -25.50 -13.35 -8.95
C ASP A 132 -26.80 -13.93 -8.36
#